data_AF-A0A0F9PLN3-F1
#
_entry.id   AF-A0A0F9PLN3-F1
#
_cell.length_a   1.000
_cell.length_b   1.000
_cell.length_c   1.000
_cell.angle_alpha   90.00
_cell.angle_beta   90.00
_cell.angle_gamma   90.00
#
_symmetry.space_group_name_H-M   'P 1'
#
loop_
_entity.id
_entity.type
_entity.pdbx_description
1 polymer ?
#
loop_
_entity_poly.entity_id
_entity_poly.type
_entity_poly.pdbx_seq_one_letter_code
_entity_poly.pdbx_strand_id
1 'polypeptide(L)'
;MNLRFRAHTADVQLKETVVRFEALNALRKLGRLVRREYLKTTKTWTHKPKFFVKPSLRGMIAKVDIGTTDAIYIAIDLGTPARAIELRAGVKPKRALKLVGTYTAKTVPGVIGSKSGKSTGVIFRKSAKKWPGIKTRKFTEVIAANFMKSKEADIILEQAMDIIISKSGL
;
A
#
# COMPACT_ATOMS: atom_id res chain seq x y z
N MET A 1 45.37 -0.03 -39.08
CA MET A 1 44.55 -0.59 -37.98
C MET A 1 44.18 0.55 -37.04
N ASN A 2 43.06 1.25 -37.31
CA ASN A 2 42.66 2.45 -36.56
C ASN A 2 41.49 2.14 -35.62
N LEU A 3 41.81 1.76 -34.39
CA LEU A 3 40.86 1.69 -33.28
C LEU A 3 40.69 3.10 -32.69
N ARG A 4 39.88 3.94 -33.33
CA ARG A 4 39.45 5.24 -32.79
C ARG A 4 37.93 5.30 -32.63
N PHE A 5 37.35 4.31 -31.97
CA PHE A 5 35.96 4.39 -31.51
C PHE A 5 35.84 3.54 -30.25
N ARG A 6 35.79 4.17 -29.06
CA ARG A 6 35.24 3.53 -27.84
C ARG A 6 35.20 4.40 -26.58
N ALA A 7 35.94 5.51 -26.49
CA ALA A 7 35.95 6.30 -25.26
C ALA A 7 34.66 7.10 -25.02
N HIS A 8 34.18 7.84 -26.04
CA HIS A 8 32.97 8.66 -25.90
C HIS A 8 31.70 7.84 -25.64
N THR A 9 31.54 6.70 -26.30
CA THR A 9 30.35 5.85 -26.14
C THR A 9 30.31 5.18 -24.76
N ALA A 10 31.47 4.78 -24.22
CA ALA A 10 31.57 4.19 -22.90
C ALA A 10 31.27 5.23 -21.79
N ASP A 11 31.78 6.46 -21.92
CA ASP A 11 31.54 7.52 -20.93
C ASP A 11 30.06 7.95 -20.88
N VAL A 12 29.41 8.06 -22.05
CA VAL A 12 27.96 8.34 -22.13
C VAL A 12 27.13 7.21 -21.50
N GLN A 13 27.47 5.94 -21.78
CA GLN A 13 26.77 4.79 -21.20
C GLN A 13 26.98 4.67 -19.67
N LEU A 14 28.16 5.01 -19.17
CA LEU A 14 28.46 5.01 -17.74
C LEU A 14 27.66 6.11 -17.01
N LYS A 15 27.63 7.33 -17.56
CA LYS A 15 26.85 8.45 -17.01
C LYS A 15 25.36 8.13 -16.98
N GLU A 16 24.80 7.59 -18.06
CA GLU A 16 23.40 7.16 -18.11
C GLU A 16 23.09 6.07 -17.08
N THR A 17 24.01 5.12 -16.88
CA THR A 17 23.86 4.04 -15.90
C THR A 17 23.86 4.57 -14.47
N VAL A 18 24.73 5.53 -14.14
CA VAL A 18 24.79 6.16 -12.82
C VAL A 18 23.52 6.94 -12.51
N VAL A 19 23.05 7.76 -13.45
CA VAL A 19 21.79 8.53 -13.33
C VAL A 19 20.63 7.58 -13.07
N ARG A 20 20.50 6.53 -13.90
CA ARG A 20 19.43 5.54 -13.79
C ARG A 20 19.48 4.78 -12.47
N PHE A 21 20.67 4.41 -12.01
CA PHE A 21 20.86 3.69 -10.76
C PHE A 21 20.44 4.53 -9.55
N GLU A 22 20.86 5.79 -9.49
CA GLU A 22 20.53 6.68 -8.37
C GLU A 22 19.05 7.07 -8.37
N ALA A 23 18.46 7.32 -9.54
CA ALA A 23 17.02 7.53 -9.66
C ALA A 23 16.22 6.33 -9.13
N LEU A 24 16.63 5.09 -9.48
CA LEU A 24 16.00 3.88 -8.95
C LEU A 24 16.17 3.75 -7.43
N ASN A 25 17.32 4.16 -6.88
CA ASN A 25 17.54 4.14 -5.44
C ASN A 25 16.66 5.16 -4.70
N ALA A 26 16.49 6.36 -5.26
CA ALA A 26 15.58 7.38 -4.76
C ALA A 26 14.13 6.86 -4.73
N LEU A 27 13.68 6.27 -5.84
CA LEU A 27 12.35 5.65 -5.94
C LEU A 27 12.16 4.50 -4.93
N ARG A 28 13.20 3.70 -4.67
CA ARG A 28 13.17 2.68 -3.61
C ARG A 28 13.02 3.28 -2.22
N LYS A 29 13.74 4.37 -1.91
CA LYS A 29 13.63 5.07 -0.63
C LYS A 29 12.21 5.62 -0.45
N LEU A 30 11.68 6.30 -1.46
CA LEU A 30 10.32 6.82 -1.50
C LEU A 30 9.29 5.70 -1.26
N GLY A 31 9.43 4.60 -1.98
CA GLY A 31 8.54 3.46 -1.82
C GLY A 31 8.59 2.81 -0.44
N ARG A 32 9.76 2.82 0.24
CA ARG A 32 9.87 2.35 1.63
C ARG A 32 9.15 3.26 2.62
N LEU A 33 9.18 4.59 2.41
CA LEU A 33 8.46 5.55 3.26
C LEU A 33 6.96 5.35 3.14
N VAL A 34 6.44 5.31 1.92
CA VAL A 34 5.01 5.10 1.69
C VAL A 34 4.59 3.71 2.23
N ARG A 35 5.41 2.67 2.02
CA ARG A 35 5.18 1.34 2.64
C ARG A 35 5.10 1.40 4.16
N ARG A 36 5.85 2.29 4.82
CA ARG A 36 5.80 2.46 6.28
C ARG A 36 4.43 2.98 6.72
N GLU A 37 3.82 3.90 5.97
CA GLU A 37 2.47 4.38 6.25
C GLU A 37 1.43 3.25 6.14
N TYR A 38 1.52 2.43 5.09
CA TYR A 38 0.68 1.24 4.96
C TYR A 38 0.83 0.30 6.17
N LEU A 39 2.06 0.05 6.64
CA LEU A 39 2.30 -0.81 7.79
C LEU A 39 1.72 -0.26 9.11
N LYS A 40 1.60 1.07 9.27
CA LYS A 40 0.94 1.69 10.44
C LYS A 40 -0.54 1.30 10.52
N THR A 41 -1.22 1.20 9.37
CA THR A 41 -2.65 0.84 9.28
C THR A 41 -2.92 -0.60 9.74
N THR A 42 -1.90 -1.46 9.73
CA THR A 42 -1.99 -2.89 10.09
C THR A 42 -1.18 -3.26 11.35
N LYS A 43 -0.72 -2.28 12.12
CA LYS A 43 0.15 -2.50 13.30
C LYS A 43 -0.47 -3.43 14.34
N THR A 44 -1.78 -3.34 14.60
CA THR A 44 -2.47 -4.19 15.61
C THR A 44 -3.11 -5.46 15.03
N TRP A 45 -2.87 -5.75 13.76
CA TRP A 45 -3.42 -6.93 13.10
C TRP A 45 -2.56 -8.15 13.43
N THR A 46 -3.20 -9.29 13.64
CA THR A 46 -2.53 -10.57 13.92
C THR A 46 -1.92 -11.13 12.65
N HIS A 47 -2.69 -11.17 11.56
CA HIS A 47 -2.14 -11.37 10.22
C HIS A 47 -1.51 -10.05 9.74
N LYS A 48 -0.37 -10.14 9.07
CA LYS A 48 0.36 -8.98 8.54
C LYS A 48 0.31 -8.99 7.01
N PRO A 49 -0.44 -8.08 6.37
CA PRO A 49 -0.44 -7.94 4.93
C PRO A 49 0.97 -7.68 4.40
N LYS A 50 1.34 -8.34 3.31
CA LYS A 50 2.60 -8.08 2.61
C LYS A 50 2.38 -6.97 1.60
N PHE A 51 3.13 -5.88 1.76
CA PHE A 51 3.17 -4.77 0.81
C PHE A 51 4.43 -4.86 -0.04
N PHE A 52 4.24 -4.89 -1.36
CA PHE A 52 5.30 -4.91 -2.35
C PHE A 52 5.55 -3.49 -2.88
N VAL A 53 6.80 -3.16 -3.15
CA VAL A 53 7.22 -1.88 -3.74
C VAL A 53 7.89 -2.21 -5.06
N LYS A 54 7.35 -1.69 -6.15
CA LYS A 54 7.87 -1.86 -7.52
C LYS A 54 8.23 -0.48 -8.09
N PRO A 55 9.48 -0.04 -7.92
CA PRO A 55 9.96 1.15 -8.62
C PRO A 55 10.12 0.80 -10.10
N SER A 56 9.68 1.70 -10.97
CA SER A 56 9.79 1.59 -12.41
C SER A 56 10.26 2.92 -12.98
N LEU A 57 11.16 2.82 -13.95
CA LEU A 57 11.67 3.96 -14.71
C LEU A 57 11.49 3.60 -16.19
N ARG A 58 10.62 4.34 -16.89
CA ARG A 58 10.36 4.12 -18.32
C ARG A 58 10.46 5.46 -19.04
N GLY A 59 11.53 5.64 -19.82
CA GLY A 59 11.86 6.93 -20.42
C GLY A 59 12.03 7.99 -19.32
N MET A 60 11.35 9.12 -19.47
CA MET A 60 11.35 10.22 -18.48
C MET A 60 10.34 10.01 -17.33
N ILE A 61 9.59 8.91 -17.31
CA ILE A 61 8.57 8.66 -16.29
C ILE A 61 9.14 7.77 -15.19
N ALA A 62 9.23 8.34 -14.00
CA ALA A 62 9.56 7.65 -12.76
C ALA A 62 8.26 7.34 -11.98
N LYS A 63 8.02 6.06 -11.66
CA LYS A 63 6.82 5.62 -10.95
C LYS A 63 7.16 4.62 -9.87
N VAL A 64 6.51 4.73 -8.71
CA VAL A 64 6.58 3.74 -7.63
C VAL A 64 5.21 3.13 -7.43
N ASP A 65 5.09 1.84 -7.77
CA ASP A 65 3.88 1.08 -7.51
C ASP A 65 3.97 0.38 -6.16
N ILE A 66 2.95 0.59 -5.32
CA ILE A 66 2.84 -0.05 -4.00
C ILE A 66 1.48 -0.74 -3.94
N GLY A 67 1.50 -2.01 -3.55
CA GLY A 67 0.28 -2.79 -3.49
C GLY A 67 0.40 -4.00 -2.57
N THR A 68 -0.74 -4.62 -2.33
CA THR A 68 -0.84 -5.87 -1.59
C THR A 68 -1.81 -6.81 -2.30
N THR A 69 -1.60 -8.11 -2.12
CA THR A 69 -2.52 -9.16 -2.56
C THR A 69 -3.42 -9.64 -1.41
N ASP A 70 -3.35 -9.00 -0.24
CA ASP A 70 -4.15 -9.36 0.92
C ASP A 70 -5.60 -8.94 0.72
N ALA A 71 -6.48 -9.92 0.55
CA ALA A 71 -7.90 -9.70 0.30
C ALA A 71 -8.61 -8.98 1.46
N ILE A 72 -8.16 -9.18 2.70
CA ILE A 72 -8.75 -8.52 3.88
C ILE A 72 -8.39 -7.05 3.86
N TYR A 73 -7.13 -6.72 3.55
CA TYR A 73 -6.70 -5.34 3.39
C TYR A 73 -7.48 -4.62 2.30
N ILE A 74 -7.60 -5.23 1.11
CA ILE A 74 -8.33 -4.67 -0.04
C ILE A 74 -9.80 -4.44 0.31
N ALA A 75 -10.45 -5.42 0.95
CA ALA A 75 -11.86 -5.30 1.36
C ALA A 75 -12.10 -4.21 2.40
N ILE A 76 -11.12 -3.90 3.25
CA ILE A 76 -11.22 -2.83 4.25
C ILE A 76 -10.94 -1.47 3.61
N ASP A 77 -9.95 -1.40 2.73
CA ASP A 77 -9.59 -0.17 2.04
C ASP A 77 -10.70 0.29 1.10
N LEU A 78 -11.16 -0.60 0.21
CA LEU A 78 -12.22 -0.32 -0.78
C LEU A 78 -13.63 -0.41 -0.19
N GLY A 79 -13.80 -1.14 0.90
CA GLY A 79 -15.12 -1.50 1.43
C GLY A 79 -15.73 -2.71 0.72
N THR A 80 -16.82 -3.23 1.28
CA THR A 80 -17.59 -4.32 0.69
C THR A 80 -19.09 -4.02 0.75
N PRO A 81 -19.87 -4.46 -0.25
CA PRO A 81 -21.32 -4.26 -0.24
C PRO A 81 -21.98 -5.12 0.84
N ALA A 82 -23.15 -4.65 1.31
CA ALA A 82 -24.00 -5.43 2.20
C ALA A 82 -24.54 -6.67 1.46
N ARG A 83 -24.42 -7.85 2.06
CA ARG A 83 -24.89 -9.12 1.48
C ARG A 83 -25.82 -9.86 2.43
N ALA A 84 -26.75 -10.63 1.90
CA ALA A 84 -27.49 -11.59 2.72
C ALA A 84 -26.56 -12.75 3.11
N ILE A 85 -26.70 -13.26 4.34
CA ILE A 85 -26.17 -14.60 4.64
C ILE A 85 -27.31 -15.56 4.37
N GLU A 86 -27.12 -16.35 3.34
CA GLU A 86 -28.00 -17.46 3.04
C GLU A 86 -27.45 -18.71 3.71
N LEU A 87 -28.35 -19.54 4.23
CA LEU A 87 -27.98 -20.88 4.66
C LEU A 87 -27.65 -21.71 3.42
N ARG A 88 -26.77 -22.70 3.57
CA ARG A 88 -26.49 -23.66 2.50
C ARG A 88 -27.80 -24.30 2.02
N ALA A 89 -27.94 -24.49 0.71
CA ALA A 89 -29.12 -25.12 0.13
C ALA A 89 -29.43 -26.47 0.83
N GLY A 90 -30.70 -26.70 1.19
CA GLY A 90 -31.14 -27.88 1.95
C GLY A 90 -31.03 -27.78 3.48
N VAL A 91 -30.37 -26.75 4.03
CA VAL A 91 -30.30 -26.53 5.48
C VAL A 91 -31.50 -25.71 5.94
N LYS A 92 -32.51 -26.37 6.49
CA LYS A 92 -33.61 -25.68 7.18
C LYS A 92 -33.05 -24.94 8.41
N PRO A 93 -33.37 -23.64 8.62
CA PRO A 93 -32.97 -22.92 9.81
C PRO A 93 -33.64 -23.51 11.05
N LYS A 94 -33.01 -24.52 11.67
CA LYS A 94 -33.55 -25.13 12.90
C LYS A 94 -33.28 -24.26 14.14
N ARG A 95 -32.30 -23.34 14.10
CA ARG A 95 -31.84 -22.51 15.24
C ARG A 95 -31.29 -21.14 14.80
N ALA A 96 -31.21 -20.20 15.74
CA ALA A 96 -30.60 -18.88 15.52
C ALA A 96 -29.08 -18.97 15.29
N LEU A 97 -28.55 -18.10 14.42
CA LEU A 97 -27.11 -17.90 14.22
C LEU A 97 -26.51 -17.26 15.47
N LYS A 98 -25.44 -17.88 15.99
CA LYS A 98 -24.63 -17.34 17.08
C LYS A 98 -23.63 -16.34 16.49
N LEU A 99 -23.78 -15.06 16.82
CA LEU A 99 -22.92 -13.98 16.36
C LEU A 99 -22.18 -13.35 17.55
N VAL A 100 -21.07 -12.69 17.26
CA VAL A 100 -20.40 -11.81 18.21
C VAL A 100 -21.26 -10.56 18.42
N GLY A 101 -21.46 -10.16 19.67
CA GLY A 101 -22.37 -9.08 20.06
C GLY A 101 -21.89 -7.69 19.65
N THR A 102 -20.95 -7.13 20.42
CA THR A 102 -20.35 -5.83 20.14
C THR A 102 -18.94 -6.02 19.60
N TYR A 103 -18.59 -5.21 18.58
CA TYR A 103 -17.27 -5.23 17.97
C TYR A 103 -16.72 -3.82 17.84
N THR A 104 -15.53 -3.61 18.36
CA THR A 104 -14.73 -2.39 18.17
C THR A 104 -13.70 -2.65 17.09
N ALA A 105 -13.82 -1.93 15.98
CA ALA A 105 -12.91 -2.04 14.85
C ALA A 105 -11.49 -1.58 15.21
N LYS A 106 -10.49 -2.28 14.66
CA LYS A 106 -9.07 -1.93 14.80
C LYS A 106 -8.69 -0.66 14.06
N THR A 107 -9.51 -0.23 13.10
CA THR A 107 -9.23 0.89 12.21
C THR A 107 -10.46 1.79 12.06
N VAL A 108 -10.23 3.06 11.77
CA VAL A 108 -11.25 4.12 11.62
C VAL A 108 -11.16 4.69 10.20
N PRO A 109 -12.26 5.06 9.53
CA PRO A 109 -12.18 5.61 8.18
C PRO A 109 -11.43 6.93 8.20
N GLY A 110 -10.56 7.17 7.22
CA GLY A 110 -9.81 8.43 7.12
C GLY A 110 -8.60 8.56 8.06
N VAL A 111 -8.33 7.57 8.93
CA VAL A 111 -7.23 7.66 9.91
C VAL A 111 -6.13 6.65 9.57
N ILE A 112 -4.92 7.15 9.34
CA ILE A 112 -3.72 6.31 9.21
C ILE A 112 -3.31 5.83 10.59
N GLY A 113 -3.65 4.59 10.91
CA GLY A 113 -3.26 3.95 12.17
C GLY A 113 -4.16 2.79 12.53
N SER A 114 -3.76 2.06 13.57
CA SER A 114 -4.57 0.96 14.10
C SER A 114 -4.54 0.94 15.62
N LYS A 115 -5.69 0.57 16.21
CA LYS A 115 -5.92 0.38 17.63
C LYS A 115 -6.22 -1.09 17.91
N SER A 116 -6.14 -1.49 19.18
CA SER A 116 -6.55 -2.84 19.58
C SER A 116 -8.07 -2.98 19.42
N GLY A 117 -8.47 -4.00 18.68
CA GLY A 117 -9.88 -4.33 18.49
C GLY A 117 -10.39 -5.12 19.69
N LYS A 118 -11.68 -4.99 19.98
CA LYS A 118 -12.35 -5.73 21.06
C LYS A 118 -13.63 -6.34 20.52
N SER A 119 -13.95 -7.54 20.98
CA SER A 119 -15.23 -8.20 20.75
C SER A 119 -15.81 -8.64 22.08
N THR A 120 -17.05 -8.25 22.38
CA THR A 120 -17.69 -8.60 23.64
C THR A 120 -19.08 -9.17 23.40
N GLY A 121 -19.42 -10.21 24.16
CA GLY A 121 -20.75 -10.81 24.18
C GLY A 121 -21.08 -11.66 22.96
N VAL A 122 -22.19 -12.38 23.08
CA VAL A 122 -22.77 -13.24 22.05
C VAL A 122 -24.20 -12.79 21.83
N ILE A 123 -24.61 -12.65 20.58
CA ILE A 123 -26.01 -12.39 20.21
C ILE A 123 -26.51 -13.52 19.32
N PHE A 124 -27.77 -13.92 19.51
CA PHE A 124 -28.42 -14.91 18.66
C PHE A 124 -29.36 -14.18 17.69
N ARG A 125 -29.25 -14.47 16.39
CA ARG A 125 -30.12 -13.87 15.36
C ARG A 125 -30.71 -14.92 14.44
N LYS A 126 -31.98 -14.77 14.04
CA LYS A 126 -32.59 -15.59 13.00
C LYS A 126 -31.88 -15.37 11.66
N SER A 127 -31.72 -16.43 10.88
CA SER A 127 -30.77 -16.61 9.78
C SER A 127 -30.98 -15.75 8.51
N ALA A 128 -31.97 -14.86 8.48
CA ALA A 128 -32.39 -14.17 7.25
C ALA A 128 -32.12 -12.66 7.25
N LYS A 129 -31.08 -12.18 7.96
CA LYS A 129 -30.79 -10.73 8.02
C LYS A 129 -29.63 -10.34 7.10
N LYS A 130 -29.82 -9.24 6.35
CA LYS A 130 -28.79 -8.58 5.54
C LYS A 130 -27.63 -8.16 6.44
N TRP A 131 -26.43 -8.60 6.10
CA TRP A 131 -25.22 -8.24 6.81
C TRP A 131 -24.71 -6.89 6.34
N PRO A 132 -24.38 -5.97 7.25
CA PRO A 132 -23.81 -4.70 6.88
C PRO A 132 -22.46 -4.95 6.20
N GLY A 133 -22.27 -4.32 5.04
CA GLY A 133 -20.99 -4.32 4.35
C GLY A 133 -19.91 -3.61 5.17
N ILE A 134 -18.66 -3.76 4.76
CA ILE A 134 -17.54 -3.04 5.38
C ILE A 134 -17.50 -1.63 4.81
N LYS A 135 -17.57 -0.62 5.69
CA LYS A 135 -17.32 0.78 5.29
C LYS A 135 -15.87 0.93 4.86
N THR A 136 -15.66 1.52 3.68
CA THR A 136 -14.34 1.88 3.15
C THR A 136 -13.55 2.71 4.16
N ARG A 137 -12.26 2.44 4.29
CA ARG A 137 -11.36 3.23 5.14
C ARG A 137 -10.54 4.25 4.36
N LYS A 138 -10.43 4.09 3.03
CA LYS A 138 -9.73 5.01 2.12
C LYS A 138 -8.28 5.26 2.53
N PHE A 139 -7.57 4.25 3.04
CA PHE A 139 -6.18 4.39 3.43
C PHE A 139 -5.31 4.82 2.24
N THR A 140 -5.54 4.23 1.07
CA THR A 140 -4.78 4.55 -0.14
C THR A 140 -4.94 6.04 -0.52
N GLU A 141 -6.17 6.57 -0.48
CA GLU A 141 -6.43 7.99 -0.76
C GLU A 141 -5.78 8.91 0.27
N VAL A 142 -5.88 8.58 1.56
CA VAL A 142 -5.34 9.40 2.65
C VAL A 142 -3.80 9.39 2.65
N ILE A 143 -3.20 8.22 2.41
CA ILE A 143 -1.74 8.10 2.30
C ILE A 143 -1.25 8.91 1.10
N ALA A 144 -1.91 8.80 -0.06
CA ALA A 144 -1.55 9.58 -1.25
C ALA A 144 -1.69 11.10 -0.98
N ALA A 145 -2.79 11.53 -0.36
CA ALA A 145 -3.02 12.93 -0.04
C ALA A 145 -2.00 13.48 0.97
N ASN A 146 -1.65 12.71 2.01
CA ASN A 146 -0.63 13.11 2.97
C ASN A 146 0.75 13.17 2.33
N PHE A 147 1.06 12.24 1.42
CA PHE A 147 2.33 12.22 0.73
C PHE A 147 2.48 13.40 -0.25
N MET A 148 1.43 13.75 -0.99
CA MET A 148 1.42 14.96 -1.85
C MET A 148 1.57 16.26 -1.06
N LYS A 149 1.10 16.29 0.19
CA LYS A 149 1.28 17.45 1.09
C LYS A 149 2.65 17.48 1.73
N SER A 150 3.31 16.33 1.86
CA SER A 150 4.63 16.23 2.49
C SER A 150 5.73 16.63 1.50
N LYS A 151 6.65 17.49 1.94
CA LYS A 151 7.87 17.81 1.18
C LYS A 151 8.92 16.69 1.21
N GLU A 152 8.61 15.56 1.85
CA GLU A 152 9.56 14.44 1.98
C GLU A 152 9.94 13.84 0.63
N ALA A 153 9.00 13.81 -0.32
CA ALA A 153 9.26 13.34 -1.68
C ALA A 153 10.28 14.24 -2.37
N ASP A 154 10.07 15.56 -2.28
CA ASP A 154 10.91 16.57 -2.91
C ASP A 154 12.34 16.50 -2.35
N ILE A 155 12.48 16.44 -1.03
CA ILE A 155 13.80 16.34 -0.37
C ILE A 155 14.57 15.10 -0.83
N ILE A 156 13.91 13.95 -1.01
CA ILE A 156 14.57 12.72 -1.45
C ILE A 156 15.00 12.82 -2.91
N LEU A 157 14.21 13.47 -3.74
CA LEU A 157 14.52 13.69 -5.14
C LEU A 157 15.65 14.71 -5.30
N GLU A 158 15.63 15.81 -4.55
CA GLU A 158 16.72 16.80 -4.50
C GLU A 158 18.04 16.14 -4.08
N GLN A 159 18.04 15.40 -2.97
CA GLN A 159 19.24 14.67 -2.53
C GLN A 159 19.75 13.67 -3.58
N ALA A 160 18.84 13.03 -4.32
CA ALA A 160 19.23 12.14 -5.40
C ALA A 160 19.83 12.90 -6.58
N MET A 161 19.28 14.06 -6.92
CA MET A 161 19.82 14.94 -7.96
C MET A 161 21.20 15.48 -7.59
N ASP A 162 21.43 15.90 -6.35
CA ASP A 162 22.75 16.34 -5.88
C ASP A 162 23.81 15.23 -5.99
N ILE A 163 23.42 14.00 -5.66
CA ILE A 163 24.28 12.82 -5.82
C ILE A 163 24.55 12.54 -7.30
N ILE A 164 23.54 12.70 -8.15
CA ILE A 164 23.69 12.51 -9.60
C ILE A 164 24.66 13.56 -10.16
N ILE A 165 24.48 14.84 -9.84
CA ILE A 165 25.34 15.95 -10.29
C ILE A 165 26.79 15.68 -9.86
N SER A 166 27.01 15.42 -8.57
CA SER A 166 28.36 15.16 -8.03
C SER A 166 29.05 13.93 -8.60
N LYS A 167 28.32 12.85 -8.92
CA LYS A 167 28.89 11.61 -9.49
C LYS A 167 29.01 11.61 -11.00
N SER A 168 28.17 12.37 -11.70
CA SER A 168 28.21 12.46 -13.17
C SER A 168 29.18 13.54 -13.67
N GLY A 169 29.67 14.41 -12.77
CA GLY A 169 30.58 15.50 -13.11
C GLY A 169 29.91 16.61 -13.92
N LEU A 170 28.59 16.76 -13.75
CA LEU A 170 27.78 17.85 -14.31
C LEU A 170 27.84 19.09 -13.41
#